data_AF-A0A7S1RWB1-F1
#
_entry.id   AF-A0A7S1RWB1-F1
#
_cell.length_a   1.000
_cell.length_b   1.000
_cell.length_c   1.000
_cell.angle_alpha   90.00
_cell.angle_beta   90.00
_cell.angle_gamma   90.00
#
_symmetry.space_group_name_H-M   'P 1'
#
loop_
_entity.id
_entity.type
_entity.pdbx_description
1 polymer ?
#
loop_
_entity_poly.entity_id
_entity_poly.type
_entity_poly.pdbx_seq_one_letter_code
_entity_poly.pdbx_strand_id
1 'polypeptide(L)'
;AVLAVPPGQAARPSRQRTPLPSPPSLSRSSPMEASIEKVRSLMAGVKVPQHYDKVYKDECVFTFDTPFSEAGLCVNLKTWQGFAADMVDLDVQRSGGPGGLY
;
A
#
# COMPACT_ATOMS: atom_id res chain seq x y z
N ALA A 1 4.00 -58.08 55.04
CA ALA A 1 4.56 -56.94 54.27
C ALA A 1 3.46 -55.93 54.06
N VAL A 2 3.48 -54.84 54.82
CA VAL A 2 2.47 -53.76 54.72
C VAL A 2 3.10 -52.70 53.82
N LEU A 3 2.58 -52.56 52.60
CA LEU A 3 3.06 -51.57 51.64
C LEU A 3 2.63 -50.17 52.11
N ALA A 4 3.62 -49.34 52.47
CA ALA A 4 3.44 -47.93 52.78
C ALA A 4 3.09 -47.15 51.50
N VAL A 5 1.99 -46.39 51.54
CA VAL A 5 1.59 -45.46 50.48
C VAL A 5 2.20 -44.08 50.80
N PRO A 6 2.95 -43.44 49.88
CA PRO A 6 3.52 -42.12 50.11
C PRO A 6 2.47 -41.01 49.95
N PRO A 7 2.51 -39.94 50.78
CA PRO A 7 1.70 -38.75 50.58
C PRO A 7 2.39 -37.79 49.61
N GLY A 8 1.61 -37.06 48.81
CA GLY A 8 2.12 -35.88 48.11
C GLY A 8 1.79 -35.81 46.63
N GLN A 9 0.50 -35.73 46.29
CA GLN A 9 0.10 -35.05 45.06
C GLN A 9 -0.11 -33.56 45.38
N ALA A 10 0.73 -32.71 44.80
CA ALA A 10 0.35 -31.34 44.48
C ALA A 10 0.75 -31.10 43.02
N ALA A 11 -0.15 -31.47 42.11
CA ALA A 11 -0.03 -31.17 40.70
C ALA A 11 0.05 -29.64 40.53
N ARG A 12 1.19 -29.15 40.02
CA ARG A 12 1.32 -27.75 39.62
C ARG A 12 0.34 -27.48 38.48
N PRO A 13 -0.51 -26.45 38.55
CA PRO A 13 -1.35 -26.11 37.41
C PRO A 13 -0.47 -25.60 36.27
N SER A 14 -0.55 -26.28 35.14
CA SER A 14 0.02 -25.86 33.86
C SER A 14 -0.54 -24.49 33.51
N ARG A 15 0.28 -23.45 33.63
CA ARG A 15 -0.08 -22.07 33.27
C ARG A 15 -0.20 -22.00 31.75
N GLN A 16 -1.37 -22.35 31.21
CA GLN A 16 -1.69 -22.11 29.80
C GLN A 16 -1.58 -20.61 29.56
N ARG A 17 -0.61 -20.20 28.73
CA ARG A 17 -0.58 -18.85 28.17
C ARG A 17 -1.67 -18.81 27.11
N THR A 18 -2.85 -18.36 27.47
CA THR A 18 -3.81 -17.93 26.46
C THR A 18 -3.17 -16.77 25.69
N PRO A 19 -3.18 -16.79 24.34
CA PRO A 19 -2.82 -15.61 23.56
C PRO A 19 -3.78 -14.48 23.98
N LEU A 20 -3.23 -13.33 24.34
CA LEU A 20 -4.02 -12.13 24.57
C LEU A 20 -4.84 -11.87 23.28
N PRO A 21 -6.16 -11.62 23.35
CA PRO A 21 -6.88 -11.18 22.17
C PRO A 21 -6.18 -9.91 21.67
N SER A 22 -5.71 -9.95 20.43
CA SER A 22 -5.19 -8.77 19.75
C SER A 22 -6.23 -7.66 19.87
N PRO A 23 -5.87 -6.46 20.35
CA PRO A 23 -6.83 -5.40 20.53
C PRO A 23 -7.53 -5.14 19.20
N PRO A 24 -8.87 -4.99 19.16
CA PRO A 24 -9.52 -4.43 17.99
C PRO A 24 -9.10 -2.96 17.95
N SER A 25 -8.05 -2.65 17.20
CA SER A 25 -7.67 -1.26 16.93
C SER A 25 -8.67 -0.68 15.93
N LEU A 26 -9.91 -0.47 16.37
CA LEU A 26 -10.77 0.58 15.82
C LEU A 26 -10.17 1.91 16.27
N SER A 27 -9.25 2.44 15.50
CA SER A 27 -8.98 3.87 15.50
C SER A 27 -9.32 4.37 14.12
N ARG A 28 -10.34 5.23 14.07
CA ARG A 28 -10.79 6.00 12.90
C ARG A 28 -9.54 6.49 12.17
N SER A 29 -9.21 5.85 11.06
CA SER A 29 -7.95 6.11 10.35
C SER A 29 -7.88 7.60 10.06
N SER A 30 -6.79 8.23 10.51
CA SER A 30 -6.47 9.61 10.15
C SER A 30 -6.55 9.72 8.62
N PRO A 31 -6.97 10.87 8.05
CA PRO A 31 -7.02 11.03 6.59
C PRO A 31 -5.69 10.68 5.90
N MET A 32 -4.57 10.87 6.60
CA MET A 32 -3.25 10.49 6.14
C MET A 32 -3.01 8.97 6.11
N GLU A 33 -3.50 8.22 7.10
CA GLU A 33 -3.41 6.75 7.11
C GLU A 33 -4.23 6.14 5.96
N ALA A 34 -5.42 6.70 5.69
CA ALA A 34 -6.24 6.28 4.54
C ALA A 34 -5.53 6.55 3.19
N SER A 35 -4.78 7.66 3.10
CA SER A 35 -3.99 8.00 1.91
C SER A 35 -2.84 7.01 1.71
N ILE A 36 -2.12 6.67 2.78
CA ILE A 36 -1.05 5.67 2.75
C ILE A 36 -1.58 4.30 2.32
N GLU A 37 -2.75 3.90 2.82
CA GLU A 37 -3.37 2.62 2.45
C GLU A 37 -3.73 2.58 0.96
N LYS A 38 -4.23 3.70 0.41
CA LYS A 38 -4.48 3.83 -1.02
C LYS A 38 -3.18 3.78 -1.84
N VAL A 39 -2.09 4.38 -1.36
CA VAL A 39 -0.78 4.28 -2.03
C VAL A 39 -0.29 2.82 -2.02
N ARG A 40 -0.39 2.11 -0.89
CA ARG A 40 0.02 0.71 -0.76
C ARG A 40 -0.72 -0.21 -1.72
N SER A 41 -2.02 -0.01 -1.93
CA SER A 41 -2.78 -0.84 -2.86
C SER A 41 -2.37 -0.61 -4.33
N LEU A 42 -1.92 0.60 -4.68
CA LEU A 42 -1.48 0.95 -6.03
C LEU A 42 0.01 0.65 -6.29
N MET A 43 0.83 0.49 -5.25
CA MET A 43 2.27 0.22 -5.37
C MET A 43 2.59 -1.03 -6.19
N ALA A 44 1.73 -2.06 -6.19
CA ALA A 44 1.93 -3.27 -6.98
C ALA A 44 2.01 -3.01 -8.50
N GLY A 45 1.47 -1.88 -8.98
CA GLY A 45 1.51 -1.49 -10.39
C GLY A 45 2.71 -0.63 -10.80
N VAL A 46 3.51 -0.15 -9.85
CA VAL A 46 4.65 0.74 -10.10
C VAL A 46 5.80 -0.04 -10.72
N LYS A 47 6.37 0.50 -11.80
CA LYS A 47 7.49 -0.12 -12.51
C LYS A 47 8.71 0.80 -12.50
N VAL A 48 9.87 0.19 -12.26
CA VAL A 48 11.17 0.86 -12.41
C VAL A 48 11.54 0.86 -13.90
N PRO A 49 11.76 2.05 -14.52
CA PRO A 49 12.14 2.13 -15.92
C PRO A 49 13.51 1.48 -16.16
N GLN A 50 13.58 0.66 -17.22
CA GLN A 50 14.79 0.01 -17.73
C GLN A 50 15.43 0.82 -18.86
N HIS A 51 16.57 0.36 -19.36
CA HIS A 51 17.35 1.04 -20.39
C HIS A 51 16.60 1.34 -21.70
N TYR A 52 15.61 0.50 -22.04
CA TYR A 52 14.84 0.62 -23.29
C TYR A 52 13.47 1.27 -23.09
N ASP A 53 13.14 1.62 -21.85
CA ASP A 53 11.85 2.20 -21.52
C ASP A 53 11.86 3.71 -21.77
N LYS A 54 10.84 4.18 -22.49
CA LYS A 54 10.68 5.60 -22.80
C LYS A 54 9.86 6.26 -21.70
N VAL A 55 10.46 7.24 -21.04
CA VAL A 55 9.80 8.07 -20.02
C VAL A 55 9.48 9.43 -20.65
N TYR A 56 8.20 9.71 -20.85
CA TYR A 56 7.70 10.96 -21.43
C TYR A 56 7.53 12.01 -20.34
N LYS A 57 8.63 12.61 -19.91
CA LYS A 57 8.67 13.60 -18.81
C LYS A 57 8.77 15.07 -19.27
N ASP A 58 8.92 15.28 -20.57
CA ASP A 58 9.18 16.61 -21.12
C ASP A 58 7.87 17.32 -21.51
N GLU A 59 6.86 16.58 -21.98
CA GLU A 59 5.58 17.12 -22.45
C GLU A 59 4.41 16.16 -22.16
N CYS A 60 3.21 16.72 -22.02
CA CYS A 60 1.96 15.96 -21.87
C CYS A 60 1.59 15.21 -23.17
N VAL A 61 0.99 14.03 -23.03
CA VAL A 61 0.55 13.20 -24.17
C VAL A 61 -0.69 13.78 -24.89
N PHE A 62 -1.49 14.60 -24.21
CA PHE A 62 -2.73 15.18 -24.77
C PHE A 62 -2.61 16.67 -25.09
N THR A 63 -1.79 17.40 -24.35
CA THR A 63 -1.61 18.85 -24.43
C THR A 63 -0.13 19.17 -24.59
N PHE A 64 0.21 20.40 -24.94
CA PHE A 64 1.61 20.86 -24.99
C PHE A 64 2.11 21.37 -23.63
N ASP A 65 1.50 20.91 -22.53
CA ASP A 65 1.94 21.27 -21.19
C ASP A 65 3.29 20.63 -20.87
N THR A 66 4.12 21.39 -20.18
CA THR A 66 5.49 21.02 -19.81
C THR A 66 5.58 20.92 -18.28
N PRO A 67 6.64 20.32 -17.71
CA PRO A 67 6.86 20.36 -16.27
C PRO A 67 7.04 21.78 -15.70
N PHE A 68 7.23 22.79 -16.56
CA PHE A 68 7.33 24.20 -16.18
C PHE A 68 6.00 24.97 -16.27
N SER A 69 4.93 24.32 -16.76
CA SER A 69 3.57 24.88 -16.69
C SER A 69 3.12 25.05 -15.23
N GLU A 70 2.14 25.91 -14.98
CA GLU A 70 1.68 26.29 -13.62
C GLU A 70 1.29 25.08 -12.75
N ALA A 71 0.61 24.09 -13.34
CA ALA A 71 0.18 22.87 -12.65
C ALA A 71 1.23 21.73 -12.68
N GLY A 72 2.34 21.91 -13.40
CA GLY A 72 3.35 20.88 -13.62
C GLY A 72 2.89 19.74 -14.54
N LEU A 73 3.68 18.65 -14.53
CA LEU A 73 3.44 17.43 -15.32
C LEU A 73 3.44 16.20 -14.42
N CYS A 74 2.38 15.39 -14.52
CA CYS A 74 2.17 14.16 -13.77
C CYS A 74 2.60 12.95 -14.60
N VAL A 75 3.42 12.03 -14.07
CA VAL A 75 3.96 10.92 -14.86
C VAL A 75 3.44 9.58 -14.33
N ASN A 76 2.63 8.90 -15.13
CA ASN A 76 2.07 7.61 -14.73
C ASN A 76 3.19 6.57 -14.49
N LEU A 77 3.35 6.10 -13.26
CA LEU A 77 4.44 5.21 -12.85
C LEU A 77 4.30 3.76 -13.35
N LYS A 78 3.24 3.44 -14.10
CA LYS A 78 3.02 2.14 -14.75
C LYS A 78 3.35 2.17 -16.25
N THR A 79 3.16 3.31 -16.91
CA THR A 79 3.28 3.47 -18.38
C THR A 79 4.33 4.49 -18.79
N TRP A 80 4.83 5.28 -17.84
CA TRP A 80 5.80 6.37 -18.00
C TRP A 80 5.36 7.49 -18.96
N GLN A 81 4.06 7.65 -19.14
CA GLN A 81 3.47 8.75 -19.91
C GLN A 81 3.24 9.98 -19.03
N GLY A 82 3.59 11.15 -19.54
CA GLY A 82 3.34 12.45 -18.91
C GLY A 82 1.96 12.99 -19.24
N PHE A 83 1.28 13.56 -18.26
CA PHE A 83 -0.05 14.14 -18.36
C PHE A 83 -0.11 15.47 -17.62
N ALA A 84 -0.81 16.45 -18.19
CA ALA A 84 -1.21 17.64 -17.48
C ALA A 84 -2.17 17.26 -16.33
N ALA A 85 -2.19 18.06 -15.26
CA ALA A 85 -3.02 17.79 -14.08
C ALA A 85 -4.50 17.55 -14.44
N ASP A 86 -5.05 18.34 -15.37
CA ASP A 86 -6.45 18.24 -15.81
C ASP A 86 -6.74 16.99 -16.67
N MET A 87 -5.70 16.35 -17.19
CA MET A 87 -5.80 15.19 -18.08
C MET A 87 -5.54 13.85 -17.38
N VAL A 88 -5.18 13.87 -16.09
CA VAL A 88 -4.93 12.67 -15.29
C VAL A 88 -6.19 11.80 -15.20
N ASP A 89 -7.37 12.40 -14.98
CA ASP A 89 -8.63 11.66 -14.87
C ASP A 89 -8.97 10.91 -16.17
N LEU A 90 -8.64 11.50 -17.33
CA LEU A 90 -8.81 10.84 -18.62
C LEU A 90 -7.87 9.65 -18.78
N ASP A 91 -6.62 9.74 -18.32
CA ASP A 91 -5.69 8.61 -18.35
C ASP A 91 -6.13 7.48 -17.40
N VAL A 92 -6.66 7.81 -16.22
CA VAL A 92 -7.22 6.83 -15.28
C VAL A 92 -8.39 6.07 -15.91
N GLN A 93 -9.32 6.78 -16.54
CA GLN A 93 -10.45 6.18 -17.26
C GLN A 93 -9.99 5.30 -18.43
N ARG A 94 -9.04 5.80 -19.23
CA ARG A 94 -8.48 5.09 -20.39
C ARG A 94 -7.71 3.83 -19.99
N SER A 95 -6.97 3.86 -18.89
CA SER A 95 -6.12 2.76 -18.43
C SER A 95 -6.92 1.58 -17.87
N GLY A 96 -8.23 1.74 -17.62
CA GLY A 96 -9.15 0.67 -17.20
C GLY A 96 -8.75 -0.05 -15.90
N GLY A 97 -7.83 0.52 -15.12
CA GLY A 97 -7.27 -0.06 -13.91
C GLY A 97 -7.81 0.58 -12.63
N PRO A 98 -7.40 0.10 -11.44
CA PRO A 98 -7.82 0.64 -10.14
C PRO A 98 -7.31 2.06 -9.82
N GLY A 99 -6.86 2.82 -10.82
CA GLY A 99 -6.08 4.05 -10.68
C GLY A 99 -4.58 3.82 -10.92
N GLY A 100 -3.85 4.92 -11.06
CA GLY A 100 -2.39 4.94 -11.19
C GLY A 100 -1.77 5.84 -10.15
N LEU A 101 -0.49 5.60 -9.84
CA LEU A 101 0.35 6.59 -9.17
C LEU A 101 0.99 7.45 -10.27
N TYR A 102 1.00 8.75 -10.03
CA TYR A 102 1.48 9.78 -10.95
C TYR A 102 2.55 10.66 -10.30
#